data_AF-A0AAQ3U6B8-F1
#
_entry.id   AF-A0AAQ3U6B8-F1
#
_cell.length_a   1.000
_cell.length_b   1.000
_cell.length_c   1.000
_cell.angle_alpha   90.00
_cell.angle_beta   90.00
_cell.angle_gamma   90.00
#
_symmetry.space_group_name_H-M   'P 1'
#
loop_
_entity.id
_entity.type
_entity.pdbx_description
1 polymer ?
#
loop_
_entity_poly.entity_id
_entity_poly.type
_entity_poly.pdbx_seq_one_letter_code
_entity_poly.pdbx_strand_id
1 'polypeptide(L)'
;MAADAGVRLEVDEILSYSDDLLGVLRVSNDHDANAQVGSRARMLLSACRSESDDLDLQLREYQEKIRSCKERIDKAKAETIADDTLNALQNKMEEKLQEEKQLREEVSIEERKDAVKKKEKDMQKTERMLSMCVSVTNIIPHFEDQDKVSGYIVDKDRKKLEKFEFEKTVPPVEISNKLWKKIQGA
;
A
#
# COMPACT_ATOMS: atom_id res chain seq x y z
N MET A 1 3.20 13.66 44.08
CA MET A 1 4.60 13.80 44.52
C MET A 1 4.64 14.31 45.97
N ALA A 2 4.10 13.56 46.92
CA ALA A 2 4.05 13.97 48.33
C ALA A 2 4.35 12.83 49.33
N ALA A 3 4.51 11.58 48.85
CA ALA A 3 4.76 10.42 49.71
C ALA A 3 6.25 10.10 49.89
N ASP A 4 7.13 10.58 49.00
CA ASP A 4 8.57 10.25 48.98
C ASP A 4 9.39 11.05 50.01
N ALA A 5 8.88 12.20 50.46
CA ALA A 5 9.54 13.03 51.47
C ALA A 5 9.28 12.56 52.92
N GLY A 6 8.27 11.69 53.13
CA GLY A 6 7.88 11.24 54.47
C GLY A 6 8.80 10.19 55.08
N VAL A 7 9.52 9.41 54.27
CA VAL A 7 10.37 8.29 54.74
C VAL A 7 11.82 8.70 54.94
N ARG A 8 12.36 9.62 54.12
CA ARG A 8 13.76 10.07 54.26
C ARG A 8 14.00 10.88 55.54
N LEU A 9 12.95 11.51 56.07
CA LEU A 9 13.02 12.26 57.33
C LEU A 9 13.22 11.34 58.55
N GLU A 10 12.94 10.03 58.43
CA GLU A 10 12.95 9.07 59.53
C GLU A 10 14.36 8.49 59.81
N VAL A 11 15.18 8.29 58.78
CA VAL A 11 16.51 7.66 58.93
C VAL A 11 17.54 8.63 59.52
N ASP A 12 17.59 9.87 59.03
CA ASP A 12 18.51 10.89 59.56
C ASP A 12 18.20 11.24 61.02
N GLU A 13 16.92 11.26 61.39
CA GLU A 13 16.47 11.50 62.77
C GLU A 13 16.88 10.35 63.69
N ILE A 14 16.73 9.10 63.26
CA ILE A 14 17.17 7.90 64.00
C ILE A 14 18.71 7.88 64.16
N LEU A 15 19.46 8.24 63.12
CA LEU A 15 20.91 8.32 63.18
C LEU A 15 21.37 9.44 64.12
N SER A 16 20.67 10.58 64.15
CA SER A 16 20.92 11.67 65.09
C SER A 16 20.65 11.25 66.55
N TYR A 17 19.53 10.59 66.82
CA TYR A 17 19.21 10.07 68.16
C TYR A 17 20.26 9.05 68.64
N SER A 18 20.80 8.25 67.72
CA SER A 18 21.86 7.28 68.03
C SER A 18 23.18 7.97 68.41
N ASP A 19 23.51 9.10 67.80
CA ASP A 19 24.67 9.93 68.18
C ASP A 19 24.48 10.55 69.57
N ASP A 20 23.28 11.04 69.89
CA ASP A 20 22.94 11.57 71.21
C ASP A 20 23.07 10.51 72.31
N LEU A 21 22.56 9.30 72.05
CA LEU A 21 22.67 8.17 72.97
C LEU A 21 24.13 7.76 73.22
N LEU A 22 24.96 7.76 72.16
CA LEU A 22 26.39 7.53 72.28
C LEU A 22 27.09 8.63 73.08
N GLY A 23 26.61 9.87 73.00
CA GLY A 23 27.04 11.00 73.82
C GLY A 23 26.76 10.77 75.31
N VAL A 24 25.53 10.35 75.65
CA VAL A 24 25.10 10.07 77.04
C VAL A 24 25.91 8.93 77.66
N LEU A 25 26.12 7.83 76.94
CA LEU A 25 26.86 6.67 77.42
C LEU A 25 28.33 6.97 77.72
N ARG A 26 28.91 8.00 77.09
CA ARG A 26 30.30 8.44 77.32
C ARG A 26 30.50 9.09 78.69
N VAL A 27 29.43 9.62 79.30
CA VAL A 27 29.47 10.35 80.59
C VAL A 27 29.22 9.41 81.79
N SER A 28 28.91 8.13 81.53
CA SER A 28 28.59 7.13 82.57
C SER A 28 29.82 6.63 83.36
N ASN A 29 29.59 6.19 84.60
CA ASN A 29 30.62 5.72 85.54
C ASN A 29 31.28 4.38 85.16
N ASP A 30 30.76 3.64 84.18
CA ASP A 30 31.28 2.33 83.73
C ASP A 30 32.14 2.47 82.46
N HIS A 31 33.25 3.20 82.60
CA HIS A 31 33.99 3.79 81.47
C HIS A 31 34.57 2.75 80.49
N ASP A 32 35.13 1.63 80.98
CA ASP A 32 35.87 0.70 80.13
C ASP A 32 34.96 -0.22 79.29
N ALA A 33 33.85 -0.71 79.86
CA ALA A 33 32.84 -1.46 79.12
C ALA A 33 32.14 -0.56 78.08
N ASN A 34 31.83 0.69 78.46
CA ASN A 34 31.19 1.66 77.57
C ASN A 34 32.11 2.15 76.45
N ALA A 35 33.43 2.21 76.68
CA ALA A 35 34.40 2.56 75.64
C ALA A 35 34.41 1.53 74.50
N GLN A 36 34.39 0.23 74.83
CA GLN A 36 34.35 -0.84 73.83
C GLN A 36 33.02 -0.86 73.08
N VAL A 37 31.89 -0.78 73.78
CA VAL A 37 30.56 -0.77 73.17
C VAL A 37 30.36 0.47 72.30
N GLY A 38 30.79 1.65 72.78
CA GLY A 38 30.70 2.90 72.03
C GLY A 38 31.56 2.92 70.76
N SER A 39 32.71 2.26 70.76
CA SER A 39 33.52 2.05 69.55
C SER A 39 32.78 1.22 68.50
N ARG A 40 32.18 0.10 68.91
CA ARG A 40 31.42 -0.78 68.02
C ARG A 40 30.17 -0.11 67.48
N ALA A 41 29.44 0.62 68.33
CA ALA A 41 28.27 1.39 67.93
C ALA A 41 28.61 2.49 66.91
N ARG A 42 29.74 3.19 67.06
CA ARG A 42 30.22 4.16 66.06
C ARG A 42 30.52 3.52 64.71
N MET A 43 31.19 2.35 64.70
CA MET A 43 31.47 1.65 63.44
C MET A 43 30.18 1.25 62.72
N LEU A 44 29.18 0.74 63.45
CA LEU A 44 27.87 0.41 62.89
C LEU A 44 27.15 1.66 62.37
N LEU A 45 27.16 2.75 63.14
CA LEU A 45 26.52 4.01 62.75
C LEU A 45 27.16 4.61 61.49
N SER A 46 28.49 4.56 61.37
CA SER A 46 29.19 4.95 60.14
C SER A 46 28.82 4.06 58.95
N ALA A 47 28.69 2.75 59.15
CA ALA A 47 28.26 1.83 58.10
C ALA A 47 26.82 2.12 57.67
N CYS A 48 25.89 2.33 58.61
CA CYS A 48 24.50 2.69 58.32
C CYS A 48 24.39 4.03 57.58
N ARG A 49 25.20 5.04 57.94
CA ARG A 49 25.28 6.32 57.21
C ARG A 49 25.73 6.11 55.76
N SER A 50 26.82 5.36 55.57
CA SER A 50 27.33 5.05 54.22
C SER A 50 26.30 4.30 53.37
N GLU A 51 25.63 3.30 53.93
CA GLU A 51 24.58 2.55 53.23
C GLU A 51 23.38 3.43 52.88
N SER A 52 22.98 4.33 53.80
CA SER A 52 21.90 5.30 53.57
C SER A 52 22.26 6.26 52.43
N ASP A 53 23.48 6.79 52.43
CA ASP A 53 23.97 7.69 51.38
C ASP A 53 24.02 7.00 50.01
N ASP A 54 24.46 5.74 49.96
CA ASP A 54 24.50 4.93 48.74
C ASP A 54 23.09 4.66 48.20
N LEU A 55 22.14 4.31 49.07
CA LEU A 55 20.74 4.12 48.69
C LEU A 55 20.13 5.42 48.15
N ASP A 56 20.43 6.54 48.78
CA ASP A 56 19.99 7.87 48.35
C ASP A 56 20.57 8.27 46.97
N LEU A 57 21.81 7.89 46.69
CA LEU A 57 22.41 8.08 45.37
C LEU A 57 21.69 7.23 44.32
N GLN A 58 21.45 5.95 44.60
CA GLN A 58 20.73 5.06 43.69
C GLN A 58 19.28 5.53 43.44
N LEU A 59 18.58 5.97 44.48
CA LEU A 59 17.24 6.53 44.35
C LEU A 59 17.22 7.74 43.42
N ARG A 60 18.16 8.67 43.57
CA ARG A 60 18.30 9.81 42.67
C ARG A 60 18.55 9.39 41.23
N GLU A 61 19.43 8.40 41.01
CA GLU A 61 19.72 7.87 39.68
C GLU A 61 18.49 7.23 39.03
N TYR A 62 17.73 6.42 39.77
CA TYR A 62 16.49 5.83 39.26
C TYR A 62 15.42 6.89 38.96
N GLN A 63 15.30 7.91 39.81
CA GLN A 63 14.38 9.02 39.57
C GLN A 63 14.75 9.78 38.29
N GLU A 64 16.04 9.98 38.02
CA GLU A 64 16.51 10.62 36.78
C GLU A 64 16.25 9.74 35.55
N LYS A 65 16.52 8.43 35.63
CA LYS A 65 16.16 7.47 34.56
C LYS A 65 14.67 7.49 34.26
N ILE A 66 13.81 7.51 35.30
CA ILE A 66 12.35 7.63 35.13
C ILE A 66 11.98 8.93 34.42
N ARG A 67 12.60 10.05 34.79
CA ARG A 67 12.36 11.35 34.16
C ARG A 67 12.74 11.34 32.67
N SER A 68 13.92 10.82 32.35
CA SER A 68 14.40 10.68 30.97
C SER A 68 13.47 9.78 30.14
N CYS A 69 13.01 8.66 30.69
CA CYS A 69 12.05 7.80 30.01
C CYS A 69 10.72 8.50 29.74
N LYS A 70 10.19 9.28 30.69
CA LYS A 70 8.96 10.06 30.49
C LYS A 70 9.12 11.07 29.36
N GLU A 71 10.22 11.83 29.35
CA GLU A 71 10.51 12.79 28.29
C GLU A 71 10.60 12.13 26.91
N ARG A 72 11.26 10.97 26.81
CA ARG A 72 11.33 10.19 25.57
C ARG A 72 9.95 9.71 25.11
N ILE A 73 9.09 9.29 26.04
CA ILE A 73 7.70 8.88 25.72
C ILE A 73 6.90 10.07 25.19
N ASP A 74 6.98 11.23 25.84
CA ASP A 74 6.21 12.41 25.44
C ASP A 74 6.70 12.96 24.10
N LYS A 75 8.02 12.96 23.86
CA LYS A 75 8.60 13.27 22.56
C LYS A 75 8.12 12.31 21.47
N ALA A 76 8.16 10.99 21.71
CA ALA A 76 7.69 10.01 20.75
C ALA A 76 6.20 10.16 20.44
N LYS A 77 5.37 10.48 21.44
CA LYS A 77 3.94 10.78 21.24
C LYS A 77 3.73 12.02 20.37
N ALA A 78 4.55 13.07 20.55
CA ALA A 78 4.46 14.30 19.75
C ALA A 78 4.97 14.12 18.31
N GLU A 79 5.99 13.27 18.10
CA GLU A 79 6.54 12.95 16.78
C GLU A 79 5.69 11.96 15.99
N THR A 80 4.81 11.21 16.67
CA THR A 80 3.90 10.29 15.99
C THR A 80 2.85 11.08 15.24
N ILE A 81 2.76 10.85 13.93
CA ILE A 81 1.71 11.39 13.06
C ILE A 81 0.36 11.05 13.70
N ALA A 82 -0.46 12.06 13.99
CA ALA A 82 -1.77 11.86 14.58
C ALA A 82 -2.59 10.93 13.67
N ASP A 83 -3.28 9.96 14.27
CA ASP A 83 -4.03 8.92 13.54
C ASP A 83 -4.97 9.52 12.48
N ASP A 84 -5.60 10.65 12.80
CA ASP A 84 -6.46 11.41 11.88
C ASP A 84 -5.73 11.90 10.61
N THR A 85 -4.48 12.33 10.74
CA THR A 85 -3.67 12.78 9.59
C THR A 85 -3.17 11.62 8.73
N LEU A 86 -2.89 10.47 9.36
CA LEU A 86 -2.57 9.23 8.65
C LEU A 86 -3.80 8.76 7.83
N ASN A 87 -4.97 8.71 8.46
CA ASN A 87 -6.24 8.33 7.83
C ASN A 87 -6.61 9.27 6.68
N ALA A 88 -6.42 10.60 6.86
CA ALA A 88 -6.66 11.57 5.80
C ALA A 88 -5.75 11.36 4.58
N LEU A 89 -4.46 11.05 4.80
CA LEU A 89 -3.52 10.75 3.71
C LEU A 89 -3.89 9.45 2.99
N GLN A 90 -4.29 8.41 3.73
CA GLN A 90 -4.72 7.14 3.16
C GLN A 90 -5.97 7.33 2.28
N ASN A 91 -6.96 8.08 2.75
CA ASN A 91 -8.15 8.40 1.97
C ASN A 91 -7.81 9.16 0.67
N LYS A 92 -6.90 10.14 0.75
CA LYS A 92 -6.45 10.90 -0.42
C LYS A 92 -5.71 10.03 -1.44
N MET A 93 -4.94 9.03 -0.99
CA MET A 93 -4.30 8.07 -1.87
C MET A 93 -5.32 7.15 -2.56
N GLU A 94 -6.33 6.67 -1.83
CA GLU A 94 -7.39 5.83 -2.42
C GLU A 94 -8.21 6.62 -3.45
N GLU A 95 -8.57 7.87 -3.17
CA GLU A 95 -9.25 8.76 -4.11
C GLU A 95 -8.43 8.94 -5.40
N LYS A 96 -7.12 9.25 -5.27
CA LYS A 96 -6.22 9.39 -6.42
C LYS A 96 -6.10 8.10 -7.24
N LEU A 97 -6.09 6.95 -6.58
CA LEU A 97 -6.05 5.65 -7.26
C LEU A 97 -7.35 5.39 -8.03
N GLN A 98 -8.50 5.80 -7.50
CA GLN A 98 -9.79 5.67 -8.18
C GLN A 98 -9.90 6.60 -9.39
N GLU A 99 -9.49 7.87 -9.25
CA GLU A 99 -9.42 8.83 -10.37
C GLU A 99 -8.55 8.28 -11.52
N GLU A 100 -7.38 7.71 -11.19
CA GLU A 100 -6.45 7.17 -12.17
C GLU A 100 -7.03 5.98 -12.93
N LYS A 101 -7.73 5.08 -12.22
CA LYS A 101 -8.44 3.94 -12.84
C LYS A 101 -9.53 4.41 -13.80
N GLN A 102 -10.32 5.42 -13.41
CA GLN A 102 -11.36 6.00 -14.27
C GLN A 102 -10.75 6.59 -15.54
N LEU A 103 -9.69 7.39 -15.41
CA LEU A 103 -9.00 7.98 -16.56
C LEU A 103 -8.42 6.92 -17.51
N ARG A 104 -7.83 5.84 -16.98
CA ARG A 104 -7.35 4.72 -17.81
C ARG A 104 -8.49 4.05 -18.59
N GLU A 105 -9.64 3.86 -17.94
CA GLU A 105 -10.81 3.28 -18.59
C GLU A 105 -11.34 4.19 -19.69
N GLU A 106 -11.45 5.50 -19.43
CA GLU A 106 -11.88 6.50 -20.42
C GLU A 106 -10.96 6.53 -21.65
N VAL A 107 -9.63 6.53 -21.44
CA VAL A 107 -8.66 6.47 -22.54
C VAL A 107 -8.85 5.19 -23.37
N SER A 108 -9.03 4.03 -22.72
CA SER A 108 -9.24 2.77 -23.42
C SER A 108 -10.55 2.76 -24.23
N ILE A 109 -11.62 3.36 -23.70
CA ILE A 109 -12.90 3.50 -24.40
C ILE A 109 -12.75 4.39 -25.63
N GLU A 110 -12.06 5.53 -25.53
CA GLU A 110 -11.88 6.45 -26.66
C GLU A 110 -11.02 5.81 -27.76
N GLU A 111 -9.94 5.09 -27.42
CA GLU A 111 -9.13 4.33 -28.39
C GLU A 111 -9.98 3.29 -29.15
N ARG A 112 -10.81 2.54 -28.43
CA ARG A 112 -11.73 1.55 -29.05
C ARG A 112 -12.75 2.22 -29.95
N LYS A 113 -13.29 3.37 -29.56
CA LYS A 113 -14.27 4.15 -30.32
C LYS A 113 -13.69 4.63 -31.65
N ASP A 114 -12.44 5.11 -31.67
CA ASP A 114 -11.79 5.52 -32.90
C ASP A 114 -11.44 4.35 -33.82
N ALA A 115 -11.03 3.21 -33.26
CA ALA A 115 -10.84 1.98 -34.03
C ALA A 115 -12.16 1.49 -34.69
N VAL A 116 -13.29 1.57 -33.97
CA VAL A 116 -14.62 1.24 -34.50
C VAL A 116 -15.01 2.20 -35.63
N LYS A 117 -14.87 3.52 -35.43
CA LYS A 117 -15.16 4.52 -36.48
C LYS A 117 -14.34 4.28 -37.76
N LYS A 118 -13.08 3.88 -37.62
CA LYS A 118 -12.22 3.55 -38.77
C LYS A 118 -12.74 2.32 -39.51
N LYS A 119 -13.02 1.23 -38.78
CA LYS A 119 -13.57 0.00 -39.38
C LYS A 119 -14.91 0.23 -40.06
N GLU A 120 -15.78 1.05 -39.49
CA GLU A 120 -17.07 1.42 -40.08
C GLU A 120 -16.88 2.12 -41.44
N LYS A 121 -15.97 3.10 -41.52
CA LYS A 121 -15.67 3.77 -42.79
C LYS A 121 -15.12 2.82 -43.85
N ASP A 122 -14.23 1.90 -43.45
CA ASP A 122 -13.65 0.90 -44.35
C ASP A 122 -14.70 -0.12 -44.84
N MET A 123 -15.64 -0.52 -43.97
CA MET A 123 -16.76 -1.39 -44.29
C MET A 123 -17.70 -0.72 -45.29
N GLN A 124 -18.12 0.53 -45.05
CA GLN A 124 -18.96 1.31 -45.98
C GLN A 124 -18.31 1.52 -47.35
N LYS A 125 -16.97 1.63 -47.40
CA LYS A 125 -16.24 1.72 -48.66
C LYS A 125 -16.28 0.39 -49.41
N THR A 126 -16.05 -0.71 -48.70
CA THR A 126 -16.09 -2.07 -49.25
C THR A 126 -17.48 -2.42 -49.75
N GLU A 127 -18.53 -2.10 -48.99
CA GLU A 127 -19.93 -2.31 -49.37
C GLU A 127 -20.28 -1.55 -50.64
N ARG A 128 -19.92 -0.26 -50.74
CA ARG A 128 -20.15 0.54 -51.96
C ARG A 128 -19.45 -0.06 -53.18
N MET A 129 -18.21 -0.51 -53.03
CA MET A 129 -17.45 -1.15 -54.09
C MET A 129 -18.09 -2.48 -54.53
N LEU A 130 -18.52 -3.31 -53.57
CA LEU A 130 -19.23 -4.56 -53.86
C LEU A 130 -20.57 -4.30 -54.54
N SER A 131 -21.35 -3.34 -54.05
CA SER A 131 -22.62 -2.95 -54.67
C SER A 131 -22.43 -2.50 -56.12
N MET A 132 -21.38 -1.72 -56.40
CA MET A 132 -21.03 -1.32 -57.76
C MET A 132 -20.69 -2.56 -58.62
N CYS A 133 -19.82 -3.45 -58.15
CA CYS A 133 -19.45 -4.65 -58.88
C CYS A 133 -20.66 -5.56 -59.15
N VAL A 134 -21.53 -5.78 -58.16
CA VAL A 134 -22.76 -6.58 -58.30
C VAL A 134 -23.68 -5.95 -59.36
N SER A 135 -23.81 -4.62 -59.40
CA SER A 135 -24.69 -3.95 -60.37
C SER A 135 -24.25 -4.12 -61.84
N VAL A 136 -22.94 -4.29 -62.07
CA VAL A 136 -22.37 -4.47 -63.41
C VAL A 136 -22.33 -5.95 -63.82
N THR A 137 -22.04 -6.82 -62.86
CA THR A 137 -21.76 -8.24 -63.14
C THR A 137 -22.93 -9.17 -62.84
N ASN A 138 -23.87 -8.71 -62.02
CA ASN A 138 -24.86 -9.54 -61.33
C ASN A 138 -24.27 -10.75 -60.59
N ILE A 139 -22.99 -10.68 -60.18
CA ILE A 139 -22.35 -11.75 -59.41
C ILE A 139 -22.41 -11.41 -57.93
N ILE A 140 -22.88 -12.36 -57.12
CA ILE A 140 -22.78 -12.35 -55.66
C ILE A 140 -21.67 -13.34 -55.26
N PRO A 141 -20.47 -12.87 -54.89
CA PRO A 141 -19.38 -13.73 -54.44
C PRO A 141 -19.69 -14.35 -53.08
N HIS A 142 -19.20 -15.57 -52.86
CA HIS A 142 -19.22 -16.23 -51.57
C HIS A 142 -17.82 -16.15 -50.94
N PHE A 143 -17.74 -15.69 -49.69
CA PHE A 143 -16.47 -15.33 -49.04
C PHE A 143 -16.04 -16.28 -47.92
N GLU A 144 -16.80 -17.35 -47.62
CA GLU A 144 -16.46 -18.28 -46.53
C GLU A 144 -15.23 -19.15 -46.86
N ASP A 145 -15.11 -19.62 -48.11
CA ASP A 145 -13.98 -20.43 -48.57
C ASP A 145 -12.87 -19.57 -49.20
N GLN A 146 -11.71 -19.45 -48.54
CA GLN A 146 -10.56 -18.69 -49.07
C GLN A 146 -9.74 -19.45 -50.13
N ASP A 147 -9.98 -20.76 -50.26
CA ASP A 147 -9.25 -21.67 -51.15
C ASP A 147 -9.91 -21.82 -52.53
N LYS A 148 -11.12 -21.25 -52.69
CA LYS A 148 -11.92 -21.37 -53.91
C LYS A 148 -12.56 -20.04 -54.27
N VAL A 149 -12.77 -19.82 -55.57
CA VAL A 149 -13.55 -18.71 -56.09
C VAL A 149 -14.95 -19.21 -56.37
N SER A 150 -15.90 -18.89 -55.50
CA SER A 150 -17.29 -19.36 -55.60
C SER A 150 -18.29 -18.22 -55.42
N GLY A 151 -19.53 -18.46 -55.86
CA GLY A 151 -20.60 -17.47 -55.75
C GLY A 151 -21.80 -17.83 -56.61
N TYR A 152 -22.66 -16.84 -56.81
CA TYR A 152 -23.89 -16.97 -57.58
C TYR A 152 -23.99 -15.87 -58.65
N ILE A 153 -24.44 -16.23 -59.85
CA ILE A 153 -24.83 -15.29 -60.90
C ILE A 153 -26.34 -15.09 -60.83
N VAL A 154 -26.75 -13.84 -60.81
CA VAL A 154 -28.14 -13.41 -60.59
C VAL A 154 -28.71 -12.87 -61.90
N ASP A 155 -29.94 -13.24 -62.25
CA ASP A 155 -30.65 -12.65 -63.41
C ASP A 155 -31.12 -11.21 -63.12
N LYS A 156 -31.47 -10.41 -64.12
CA LYS A 156 -31.90 -8.99 -63.99
C LYS A 156 -33.05 -8.79 -63.00
N ASP A 157 -33.94 -9.79 -62.88
CA ASP A 157 -35.06 -9.79 -61.94
C ASP A 157 -34.70 -10.32 -60.53
N ARG A 158 -33.44 -10.65 -60.29
CA ARG A 158 -32.93 -11.33 -59.09
C ARG A 158 -33.52 -12.71 -58.77
N LYS A 159 -34.08 -13.39 -59.78
CA LYS A 159 -34.85 -14.63 -59.59
C LYS A 159 -34.11 -15.93 -59.87
N LYS A 160 -33.19 -15.95 -60.85
CA LYS A 160 -32.37 -17.14 -61.14
C LYS A 160 -30.98 -16.93 -60.55
N LEU A 161 -30.52 -17.94 -59.81
CA LEU A 161 -29.21 -17.99 -59.15
C LEU A 161 -28.44 -19.18 -59.73
N GLU A 162 -27.48 -18.92 -60.61
CA GLU A 162 -26.56 -19.95 -61.10
C GLU A 162 -25.34 -20.00 -60.19
N LYS A 163 -25.11 -21.12 -59.51
CA LYS A 163 -23.94 -21.32 -58.65
C LYS A 163 -22.70 -21.59 -59.51
N PHE A 164 -21.57 -20.96 -59.19
CA PHE A 164 -20.26 -21.27 -59.75
C PHE A 164 -19.23 -21.54 -58.65
N GLU A 165 -18.21 -22.34 -58.98
CA GLU A 165 -17.11 -22.69 -58.09
C GLU A 165 -15.88 -23.01 -58.94
N PHE A 166 -14.74 -22.42 -58.58
CA PHE A 166 -13.45 -22.62 -59.22
C PHE A 166 -12.38 -22.80 -58.14
N GLU A 167 -11.46 -23.73 -58.35
CA GLU A 167 -10.27 -23.84 -57.50
C GLU A 167 -9.31 -22.67 -57.76
N LYS A 168 -8.62 -22.21 -56.71
CA LYS A 168 -7.63 -21.12 -56.81
C LYS A 168 -6.38 -21.50 -57.62
N THR A 169 -6.20 -22.78 -57.91
CA THR A 169 -5.16 -23.33 -58.80
C THR A 169 -5.37 -22.91 -60.26
N VAL A 170 -6.61 -22.55 -60.64
CA VAL A 170 -6.93 -22.09 -62.00
C VAL A 170 -6.46 -20.65 -62.19
N PRO A 171 -5.79 -20.31 -63.31
CA PRO A 171 -5.33 -18.94 -63.56
C PRO A 171 -6.46 -17.90 -63.51
N PRO A 172 -6.29 -16.74 -62.84
CA PRO A 172 -7.34 -15.74 -62.67
C PRO A 172 -7.96 -15.23 -63.99
N VAL A 173 -7.15 -15.17 -65.05
CA VAL A 173 -7.61 -14.77 -66.39
C VAL A 173 -8.59 -15.79 -67.00
N GLU A 174 -8.37 -17.08 -66.76
CA GLU A 174 -9.26 -18.13 -67.24
C GLU A 174 -10.58 -18.14 -66.49
N ILE A 175 -10.54 -17.97 -65.17
CA ILE A 175 -11.74 -17.83 -64.33
C ILE A 175 -12.56 -16.62 -64.80
N SER A 176 -11.90 -15.47 -64.99
CA SER A 176 -12.56 -14.23 -65.45
C SER A 176 -13.23 -14.42 -66.81
N ASN A 177 -12.54 -15.03 -67.77
CA ASN A 177 -13.10 -15.31 -69.10
C ASN A 177 -14.30 -16.26 -69.05
N LYS A 178 -14.24 -17.29 -68.20
CA LYS A 178 -15.36 -18.23 -68.00
C LYS A 178 -16.57 -17.52 -67.36
N LEU A 179 -16.34 -16.65 -66.39
CA LEU A 179 -17.40 -15.85 -65.76
C LEU A 179 -18.03 -14.85 -66.73
N TRP A 180 -17.22 -14.09 -67.49
CA TRP A 180 -17.74 -13.12 -68.46
C TRP A 180 -18.60 -13.76 -69.54
N LYS A 181 -18.23 -14.96 -70.03
CA LYS A 181 -19.05 -15.72 -70.98
C LYS A 181 -20.41 -16.11 -70.41
N LYS A 182 -20.48 -16.45 -69.12
CA LYS A 182 -21.75 -16.79 -68.44
C LYS A 182 -22.64 -15.56 -68.27
N ILE A 183 -22.07 -14.41 -67.92
CA ILE A 183 -22.83 -13.15 -67.71
C ILE A 183 -23.38 -12.60 -69.04
N GLN A 184 -22.68 -12.77 -70.16
CA GLN A 184 -23.15 -12.33 -71.48
C GLN A 184 -24.26 -13.20 -72.08
N GLY A 185 -24.42 -14.43 -71.58
CA GLY A 185 -25.44 -15.39 -72.03
C GLY A 185 -26.67 -15.50 -71.14
N ALA A 186 -26.70 -14.77 -70.01
CA ALA A 186 -27.80 -14.69 -69.05
C ALA A 186 -28.59 -13.39 -69.24
#